data_AF-A0A6L7Z014-F1
#
_entry.id   AF-A0A6L7Z014-F1
#
_cell.length_a   1.000
_cell.length_b   1.000
_cell.length_c   1.000
_cell.angle_alpha   90.00
_cell.angle_beta   90.00
_cell.angle_gamma   90.00
#
_symmetry.space_group_name_H-M   'P 1'
#
loop_
_entity.id
_entity.type
_entity.pdbx_description
1 polymer ?
#
loop_
_entity_poly.entity_id
_entity_poly.type
_entity_poly.pdbx_seq_one_letter_code
_entity_poly.pdbx_strand_id
1 'polypeptide(L)'
;MRHLILMGLVATSACDGSGADSGTPSPTGLEVTDSAGVRVVTNPPGDLVYAELAEEPLLSIGQLTGPDELLFGRIATARRDGAGNVIVADRQAHQIRVFDAGGRHLQTLGREGEGPGEFETLSGAW
;
A
#
# COMPACT_ATOMS: atom_id res chain seq x y z
N MET A 1 27.49 18.70 36.53
CA MET A 1 27.80 19.84 35.63
C MET A 1 26.70 19.86 34.58
N ARG A 2 25.56 20.52 34.83
CA ARG A 2 25.22 21.95 34.62
C ARG A 2 25.24 22.39 33.15
N HIS A 3 24.02 22.48 32.61
CA HIS A 3 23.50 23.39 31.56
C HIS A 3 23.90 23.08 30.10
N LEU A 4 23.06 23.30 29.07
CA LEU A 4 22.00 24.30 28.90
C LEU A 4 21.05 23.87 27.76
N ILE A 5 19.73 23.95 27.97
CA ILE A 5 18.71 23.96 26.90
C ILE A 5 18.69 25.39 26.35
N LEU A 6 18.79 25.56 25.03
CA LEU A 6 18.49 26.84 24.38
C LEU A 6 17.42 26.64 23.31
N MET A 7 16.22 27.08 23.66
CA MET A 7 15.11 27.35 22.77
C MET A 7 15.41 28.68 22.06
N GLY A 8 15.47 28.68 20.73
CA GLY A 8 15.65 29.87 19.90
C GLY A 8 14.60 29.90 18.79
N LEU A 9 13.47 30.54 19.07
CA LEU A 9 12.46 30.90 18.08
C LEU A 9 12.98 32.13 17.31
N VAL A 10 13.23 31.99 16.02
CA VAL A 10 13.34 33.14 15.09
C VAL A 10 12.51 32.80 13.86
N ALA A 11 11.39 33.48 13.73
CA ALA A 11 10.59 33.49 12.51
C ALA A 11 11.18 34.52 11.55
N THR A 12 11.69 34.06 10.42
CA THR A 12 11.92 34.92 9.25
C THR A 12 11.34 34.22 8.04
N SER A 13 10.31 34.86 7.49
CA SER A 13 9.70 34.56 6.21
C SER A 13 10.73 34.55 5.08
N ALA A 14 10.79 33.46 4.34
CA ALA A 14 11.25 33.43 2.96
C ALA A 14 10.58 32.25 2.27
N CYS A 15 9.49 32.51 1.53
CA CYS A 15 9.09 31.65 0.43
C CYS A 15 10.10 31.89 -0.69
N ASP A 16 10.94 30.91 -0.98
CA ASP A 16 11.33 30.58 -2.35
C ASP A 16 12.25 29.36 -2.40
N GLY A 17 12.03 28.51 -3.41
CA GLY A 17 13.09 27.67 -3.98
C GLY A 17 13.02 26.15 -3.72
N SER A 18 12.06 25.49 -4.37
CA SER A 18 12.22 24.28 -5.20
C SER A 18 13.35 23.26 -4.93
N GLY A 19 12.96 21.98 -4.85
CA GLY A 19 13.79 20.79 -5.16
C GLY A 19 13.76 19.75 -4.03
N ALA A 20 13.16 18.56 -4.14
CA ALA A 20 12.99 17.72 -5.30
C ALA A 20 11.60 17.09 -5.34
N ASP A 21 10.87 17.38 -6.42
CA ASP A 21 9.72 16.58 -6.82
C ASP A 21 10.23 15.18 -7.16
N SER A 22 9.79 14.18 -6.41
CA SER A 22 9.85 12.78 -6.83
C SER A 22 9.05 12.67 -8.12
N GLY A 23 9.75 12.60 -9.25
CA GLY A 23 9.17 12.64 -10.58
C GLY A 23 8.12 11.54 -10.79
N THR A 24 6.86 11.90 -10.60
CA THR A 24 5.75 11.27 -11.31
C THR A 24 5.57 12.07 -12.60
N PRO A 25 5.56 11.43 -13.78
CA PRO A 25 5.20 12.12 -15.00
C PRO A 25 3.76 12.61 -14.85
N SER A 26 3.59 13.93 -14.71
CA SER A 26 2.27 14.55 -14.79
C SER A 26 1.76 14.31 -16.20
N PRO A 27 0.62 13.65 -16.42
CA PRO A 27 0.05 13.55 -17.75
C PRO A 27 -0.28 14.97 -18.18
N THR A 28 0.47 15.50 -19.15
CA THR A 28 0.22 16.81 -19.75
C THR A 28 -1.02 16.69 -20.63
N GLY A 29 -2.18 16.54 -19.99
CA GLY A 29 -3.47 16.67 -20.65
C GLY A 29 -3.68 18.14 -21.01
N LEU A 30 -4.12 18.41 -22.23
CA LEU A 30 -4.61 19.75 -22.57
C LEU A 30 -5.83 20.01 -21.69
N GLU A 31 -5.71 20.95 -20.75
CA GLU A 31 -6.84 21.46 -19.99
C GLU A 31 -7.43 22.65 -20.76
N VAL A 32 -8.63 22.47 -21.31
CA VAL A 32 -9.39 23.54 -21.97
C VAL A 32 -10.67 23.77 -21.18
N THR A 33 -10.97 25.02 -20.85
CA THR A 33 -12.27 25.39 -20.27
C THR A 33 -13.18 25.87 -21.39
N ASP A 34 -14.37 25.26 -21.53
CA ASP A 34 -15.33 25.68 -22.56
C ASP A 34 -16.03 27.00 -22.19
N SER A 35 -16.84 27.54 -23.10
CA SER A 35 -17.58 28.79 -22.88
C SER A 35 -18.62 28.71 -21.75
N ALA A 36 -18.95 27.50 -21.27
CA ALA A 36 -19.85 27.27 -20.15
C ALA A 36 -19.10 27.09 -18.81
N GLY A 37 -17.76 27.18 -18.81
CA GLY A 37 -16.93 27.03 -17.61
C GLY A 37 -16.60 25.58 -17.26
N VAL A 38 -16.89 24.61 -18.14
CA VAL A 38 -16.58 23.20 -17.91
C VAL A 38 -15.12 22.94 -18.24
N ARG A 39 -14.39 22.33 -17.29
CA ARG A 39 -13.01 21.89 -17.51
C ARG A 39 -13.00 20.59 -18.31
N VAL A 40 -12.54 20.67 -19.54
CA VAL A 40 -12.28 19.54 -20.43
C VAL A 40 -10.81 19.18 -20.31
N VAL A 41 -10.53 17.97 -19.81
CA VAL A 41 -9.17 17.40 -19.80
C VAL A 41 -9.10 16.38 -20.92
N THR A 42 -8.33 16.68 -21.96
CA THR A 42 -8.02 15.68 -22.99
C THR A 42 -6.83 14.88 -22.50
N ASN A 43 -7.04 13.60 -22.19
CA ASN A 43 -5.94 12.65 -21.99
C ASN A 43 -5.45 12.23 -23.38
N PRO A 44 -4.33 12.79 -23.91
CA PRO A 44 -3.85 12.39 -25.21
C PRO A 44 -3.50 10.90 -25.18
N PRO A 45 -3.71 10.14 -26.27
CA PRO A 45 -3.12 8.83 -26.41
C PRO A 45 -1.61 9.00 -26.55
N GLY A 46 -0.91 9.07 -25.41
CA GLY A 46 0.50 8.81 -25.30
C GLY A 46 0.69 7.41 -24.72
N ASP A 47 1.89 6.85 -24.89
CA ASP A 47 2.34 5.74 -24.05
C ASP A 47 2.44 6.24 -22.61
N LEU A 48 1.29 6.30 -21.94
CA LEU A 48 1.20 6.68 -20.54
C LEU A 48 1.77 5.53 -19.73
N VAL A 49 3.08 5.58 -19.49
CA VAL A 49 3.75 4.71 -18.54
C VAL A 49 3.37 5.20 -17.15
N TYR A 50 2.26 4.70 -16.64
CA TYR A 50 1.78 5.00 -15.29
C TYR A 50 2.69 4.38 -14.20
N ALA A 51 3.31 3.25 -14.52
CA ALA A 51 4.34 2.60 -13.73
C ALA A 51 5.13 1.62 -14.63
N GLU A 52 6.41 1.45 -14.34
CA GLU A 52 7.20 0.34 -14.86
C GLU A 52 7.10 -0.83 -13.87
N LEU A 53 6.79 -2.02 -14.37
CA LEU A 53 6.82 -3.24 -13.56
C LEU A 53 8.28 -3.65 -13.37
N ALA A 54 8.68 -3.90 -12.13
CA ALA A 54 9.97 -4.52 -11.87
C ALA A 54 10.00 -5.93 -12.46
N GLU A 55 11.14 -6.33 -13.01
CA GLU A 55 11.34 -7.69 -13.54
C GLU A 55 11.18 -8.76 -12.44
N GLU A 56 11.61 -8.42 -11.23
CA GLU A 56 11.51 -9.28 -10.06
C GLU A 56 10.55 -8.69 -9.02
N PRO A 57 9.74 -9.51 -8.34
CA PRO A 57 8.84 -9.03 -7.31
C PRO A 57 9.66 -8.46 -6.14
N LEU A 58 9.26 -7.28 -5.66
CA LEU A 58 9.85 -6.67 -4.46
C LEU A 58 9.73 -7.59 -3.23
N LEU A 59 8.64 -8.36 -3.17
CA LEU A 59 8.34 -9.26 -2.07
C LEU A 59 7.54 -10.45 -2.59
N SER A 60 7.98 -11.66 -2.24
CA SER A 60 7.26 -12.90 -2.47
C SER A 60 6.92 -13.55 -1.13
N ILE A 61 5.62 -13.75 -0.87
CA ILE A 61 5.11 -14.42 0.33
C ILE A 61 4.32 -15.63 -0.14
N GLY A 62 4.79 -16.82 0.24
CA GLY A 62 4.13 -18.08 -0.07
C GLY A 62 5.12 -19.12 -0.56
N GLN A 63 4.83 -20.38 -0.25
CA GLN A 63 5.59 -21.54 -0.71
C GLN A 63 4.62 -22.67 -1.06
N LEU A 64 5.04 -23.55 -1.99
CA LEU A 64 4.26 -24.75 -2.33
C LEU A 64 4.47 -25.88 -1.31
N THR A 65 5.64 -25.88 -0.66
CA THR A 65 6.04 -26.80 0.41
C THR A 65 6.86 -26.02 1.43
N GLY A 66 6.66 -26.28 2.71
CA GLY A 66 7.32 -25.50 3.77
C GLY A 66 6.45 -25.36 5.01
N PRO A 67 6.74 -24.35 5.85
CA PRO A 67 6.00 -24.12 7.08
C PRO A 67 4.59 -23.61 6.79
N ASP A 68 3.63 -23.99 7.65
CA ASP A 68 2.20 -23.79 7.43
C ASP A 68 1.84 -22.34 7.15
N GLU A 69 2.50 -21.38 7.81
CA GLU A 69 2.27 -19.94 7.63
C GLU A 69 2.56 -19.43 6.21
N LEU A 70 3.35 -20.16 5.41
CA LEU A 70 3.64 -19.84 4.02
C LEU A 70 2.83 -20.68 3.02
N LEU A 71 2.08 -21.68 3.48
CA LEU A 71 1.22 -22.49 2.63
C LEU A 71 -0.14 -21.81 2.49
N PHE A 72 -0.53 -21.46 1.27
CA PHE A 72 -1.83 -20.86 0.97
C PHE A 72 -2.68 -21.80 0.11
N GLY A 73 -3.95 -21.96 0.49
CA GLY A 73 -4.94 -22.72 -0.26
C GLY A 73 -5.66 -21.84 -1.27
N ARG A 74 -6.53 -20.94 -0.79
CA ARG A 74 -7.30 -20.04 -1.65
C ARG A 74 -7.34 -18.64 -1.07
N ILE A 75 -6.43 -17.80 -1.54
CA ILE A 75 -6.38 -16.39 -1.13
C ILE A 75 -7.65 -15.68 -1.61
N ALA A 76 -8.39 -15.10 -0.66
CA ALA A 76 -9.54 -14.25 -0.94
C ALA A 76 -9.14 -12.79 -1.16
N THR A 77 -8.17 -12.30 -0.38
CA THR A 77 -7.62 -10.95 -0.50
C THR A 77 -6.25 -10.84 0.13
N ALA A 78 -5.47 -9.87 -0.35
CA ALA A 78 -4.26 -9.38 0.29
C ALA A 78 -4.32 -7.85 0.35
N ARG A 79 -3.96 -7.28 1.50
CA ARG A 79 -3.94 -5.82 1.74
C ARG A 79 -2.67 -5.44 2.47
N ARG A 80 -2.17 -4.24 2.19
CA ARG A 80 -1.06 -3.64 2.94
C ARG A 80 -1.59 -2.54 3.84
N ASP A 81 -1.20 -2.54 5.12
CA ASP A 81 -1.57 -1.47 6.05
C ASP A 81 -0.60 -0.28 5.98
N GLY A 82 -0.87 0.78 6.74
CA GLY A 82 -0.02 1.99 6.78
C GLY A 82 1.36 1.79 7.42
N ALA A 83 1.56 0.70 8.17
CA ALA A 83 2.87 0.31 8.71
C ALA A 83 3.67 -0.57 7.72
N GLY A 84 3.05 -0.97 6.61
CA GLY A 84 3.64 -1.80 5.58
C GLY A 84 3.45 -3.30 5.78
N ASN A 85 2.67 -3.73 6.78
CA ASN A 85 2.36 -5.13 6.99
C ASN A 85 1.44 -5.65 5.87
N VAL A 86 1.63 -6.90 5.49
CA VAL A 86 0.81 -7.58 4.50
C VAL A 86 -0.17 -8.50 5.23
N ILE A 87 -1.45 -8.26 5.04
CA ILE A 87 -2.57 -9.01 5.63
C ILE A 87 -3.19 -9.86 4.51
N VAL A 88 -3.15 -11.17 4.67
CA VAL A 88 -3.65 -12.14 3.69
C VAL A 88 -4.80 -12.92 4.31
N ALA A 89 -5.95 -12.92 3.65
CA ALA A 89 -7.07 -13.79 4.03
C ALA A 89 -7.06 -15.03 3.14
N ASP A 90 -6.82 -16.19 3.74
CA ASP A 90 -6.92 -17.49 3.08
C ASP A 90 -8.27 -18.14 3.40
N ARG A 91 -9.13 -18.19 2.39
CA ARG A 91 -10.47 -18.72 2.51
C ARG A 91 -10.50 -20.21 2.77
N GLN A 92 -9.58 -20.96 2.20
CA GLN A 92 -9.56 -22.42 2.36
C GLN A 92 -9.00 -22.80 3.73
N ALA A 93 -8.04 -22.03 4.25
CA ALA A 93 -7.49 -22.26 5.58
C ALA A 93 -8.37 -21.67 6.70
N HIS A 94 -9.39 -20.87 6.37
CA HIS A 94 -10.19 -20.10 7.34
C HIS A 94 -9.30 -19.24 8.25
N GLN A 95 -8.26 -18.66 7.67
CA GLN A 95 -7.23 -17.92 8.40
C GLN A 95 -6.95 -16.56 7.78
N ILE A 96 -6.68 -15.59 8.65
CA ILE A 96 -6.06 -14.32 8.31
C ILE A 96 -4.62 -14.36 8.81
N ARG A 97 -3.65 -14.13 7.92
CA ARG A 97 -2.23 -14.14 8.24
C ARG A 97 -1.64 -12.76 8.02
N VAL A 98 -0.83 -12.32 8.96
CA VAL A 98 -0.17 -11.01 8.90
C VAL A 98 1.33 -11.21 8.84
N PHE A 99 1.95 -10.52 7.89
CA PHE A 99 3.39 -10.51 7.67
C PHE A 99 3.90 -9.07 7.79
N ASP A 100 5.15 -8.89 8.23
CA ASP A 100 5.78 -7.58 8.19
C ASP A 100 6.12 -7.16 6.74
N ALA A 101 6.64 -5.94 6.59
CA ALA A 101 7.03 -5.41 5.29
C ALA A 101 8.12 -6.21 4.56
N GLY A 102 8.85 -7.08 5.26
CA GLY A 102 9.84 -7.99 4.70
C GLY A 102 9.32 -9.41 4.46
N GLY A 103 8.03 -9.68 4.70
CA GLY A 103 7.41 -11.00 4.52
C GLY A 103 7.59 -11.96 5.68
N ARG A 104 8.12 -11.52 6.82
CA ARG A 104 8.20 -12.38 8.01
C ARG A 104 6.82 -12.48 8.65
N HIS A 105 6.39 -13.70 8.95
CA HIS A 105 5.13 -13.95 9.63
C HIS A 105 5.12 -13.32 11.03
N LEU A 106 4.00 -12.66 11.36
CA LEU A 106 3.78 -12.00 12.64
C LEU A 106 2.70 -12.71 13.46
N GLN A 107 1.58 -13.05 12.81
CA GLN A 107 0.44 -13.65 13.49
C GLN A 107 -0.51 -14.35 12.51
N THR A 108 -1.22 -15.34 13.04
CA THR A 108 -2.35 -16.01 12.38
C THR A 108 -3.58 -15.86 13.26
N LEU A 109 -4.70 -15.53 12.64
CA LEU A 109 -6.01 -15.39 13.25
C LEU A 109 -6.98 -16.32 12.52
N GLY A 110 -7.96 -16.87 13.21
CA GLY A 110 -8.99 -17.68 12.57
C GLY A 110 -8.76 -19.17 12.59
N ARG A 111 -9.87 -19.88 12.53
CA ARG A 111 -10.03 -21.27 12.14
C ARG A 111 -11.44 -21.46 11.62
N GLU A 112 -11.74 -22.59 11.02
CA GLU A 112 -13.09 -22.95 10.62
C GLU A 112 -14.03 -23.00 11.84
N GLY A 113 -15.24 -22.43 11.72
CA GLY A 113 -16.29 -22.48 12.74
C GLY A 113 -17.12 -21.21 12.85
N GLU A 114 -18.00 -21.17 13.85
CA GLU A 114 -18.99 -20.10 14.10
C GLU A 114 -18.75 -19.36 15.43
N GLY A 115 -17.76 -19.78 16.22
CA GLY A 115 -17.44 -19.20 17.52
C GLY A 115 -16.60 -17.91 17.44
N PRO A 116 -16.32 -17.28 18.60
CA PRO A 116 -15.45 -16.11 18.65
C PRO A 116 -14.07 -16.38 18.05
N GLY A 117 -13.72 -15.63 17.01
CA GLY A 117 -12.46 -15.79 16.28
C GLY A 117 -12.45 -16.93 15.26
N GLU A 118 -13.60 -17.52 14.95
CA GLU A 118 -13.77 -18.53 13.90
C GLU A 118 -14.45 -17.93 12.67
N PHE A 119 -14.24 -18.56 11.51
CA PHE A 119 -14.77 -18.12 10.23
C PHE A 119 -15.37 -19.29 9.46
N GLU A 120 -16.65 -19.21 9.08
CA GLU A 120 -17.24 -20.15 8.12
C GLU A 120 -16.78 -19.88 6.69
N THR A 121 -16.55 -18.60 6.35
CA THR A 121 -16.01 -18.20 5.06
C THR A 121 -15.30 -16.86 5.17
N LEU A 122 -14.15 -16.74 4.52
CA LEU A 122 -13.49 -15.45 4.30
C LEU A 122 -13.78 -15.01 2.87
N SER A 123 -14.69 -14.04 2.71
CA SER A 123 -14.97 -13.39 1.43
C SER A 123 -14.25 -12.06 1.35
N GLY A 124 -13.67 -11.76 0.18
CA GLY A 124 -13.19 -10.42 -0.12
C GLY A 124 -14.38 -9.51 -0.42
N ALA A 125 -14.51 -8.41 0.32
CA ALA A 125 -15.33 -7.26 -0.06
C ALA A 125 -14.47 -6.00 0.07
N TRP A 126 -14.72 -5.07 -0.85
CA TRP A 126 -13.85 -4.04 -1.42
C TRP A 126 -13.16 -3.13 -0.40
#